data_AF-A0A6A0ABC8-F1
#
_entry.id   AF-A0A6A0ABC8-F1
#
_cell.length_a   1.000
_cell.length_b   1.000
_cell.length_c   1.000
_cell.angle_alpha   90.00
_cell.angle_beta   90.00
_cell.angle_gamma   90.00
#
_symmetry.space_group_name_H-M   'P 1'
#
loop_
_entity.id
_entity.type
_entity.pdbx_description
1 polymer ?
#
loop_
_entity_poly.entity_id
_entity_poly.type
_entity_poly.pdbx_seq_one_letter_code
_entity_poly.pdbx_strand_id
1 'polypeptide(L)'
;VVPEPVDKWQDVGQQHVNLLGEFYKDPHRFAYTFQNYVFLTRVVQERDSYVQPAPCRVLERSVFSDRMVFVRAGHAAGYITDTELSIY
;
A
#
# COMPACT_ATOMS: atom_id res chain seq x y z
N VAL A 1 -1.67 16.62 -9.27
CA VAL A 1 -2.07 15.80 -8.11
C VAL A 1 -1.85 14.35 -8.48
N VAL A 2 -1.29 13.55 -7.59
CA VAL A 2 -0.99 12.13 -7.79
C VAL A 2 -1.94 11.34 -6.88
N PRO A 3 -3.03 10.77 -7.45
CA PRO A 3 -4.06 10.12 -6.65
C PRO A 3 -3.60 8.77 -6.11
N GLU A 4 -4.26 8.24 -5.10
CA GLU A 4 -3.94 6.92 -4.58
C GLU A 4 -4.25 5.83 -5.64
N PRO A 5 -3.36 4.84 -5.87
CA PRO A 5 -3.53 3.88 -6.95
C PRO A 5 -4.46 2.71 -6.55
N VAL A 6 -5.65 3.03 -6.04
CA VAL A 6 -6.62 2.05 -5.54
C VAL A 6 -7.02 1.04 -6.61
N ASP A 7 -7.16 1.49 -7.87
CA ASP A 7 -7.52 0.63 -9.00
C ASP A 7 -6.50 -0.50 -9.18
N LYS A 8 -5.21 -0.22 -8.98
CA LYS A 8 -4.14 -1.22 -9.07
C LYS A 8 -4.25 -2.27 -7.96
N TRP A 9 -4.84 -1.92 -6.82
CA TRP A 9 -5.00 -2.84 -5.70
C TRP A 9 -6.25 -3.71 -5.81
N GLN A 10 -7.21 -3.29 -6.62
CA GLN A 10 -8.42 -4.03 -6.94
C GLN A 10 -8.25 -4.95 -8.15
N ASP A 11 -7.20 -4.74 -8.94
CA ASP A 11 -6.89 -5.53 -10.11
C ASP A 11 -5.39 -5.88 -10.16
N VAL A 12 -5.03 -7.01 -9.54
CA VAL A 12 -3.65 -7.48 -9.41
C VAL A 12 -3.40 -8.74 -10.25
N GLY A 13 -2.36 -8.67 -11.08
CA GLY A 13 -1.84 -9.80 -11.85
C GLY A 13 -2.74 -10.23 -13.02
N GLN A 14 -2.40 -11.34 -13.66
CA GLN A 14 -3.15 -11.85 -14.82
C GLN A 14 -4.52 -12.43 -14.46
N GLN A 15 -4.73 -12.75 -13.18
CA GLN A 15 -5.97 -13.32 -12.66
C GLN A 15 -6.96 -12.24 -12.20
N HIS A 16 -6.62 -10.96 -12.35
CA HIS A 16 -7.44 -9.83 -11.94
C HIS A 16 -7.97 -9.92 -10.51
N VAL A 17 -7.07 -10.22 -9.57
CA VAL A 17 -7.43 -10.45 -8.17
C VAL A 17 -7.61 -9.10 -7.45
N ASN A 18 -8.74 -8.94 -6.78
CA ASN A 18 -9.00 -7.81 -5.90
C ASN A 18 -8.33 -8.01 -4.54
N LEU A 19 -7.04 -7.65 -4.45
CA LEU A 19 -6.24 -7.81 -3.24
C LEU A 19 -6.76 -6.95 -2.09
N LEU A 20 -7.29 -5.76 -2.38
CA LEU A 20 -7.97 -4.93 -1.37
C LEU A 20 -9.17 -5.67 -0.76
N GLY A 21 -9.95 -6.36 -1.60
CA GLY A 21 -11.07 -7.19 -1.19
C GLY A 21 -10.62 -8.38 -0.35
N GLU A 22 -9.57 -9.08 -0.76
CA GLU A 22 -9.00 -10.21 0.01
C GLU A 22 -8.47 -9.76 1.37
N PHE A 23 -7.86 -8.58 1.47
CA PHE A 23 -7.48 -7.98 2.74
C PHE A 23 -8.67 -7.77 3.69
N TYR A 24 -9.80 -7.24 3.19
CA TYR A 24 -10.99 -7.06 4.02
C TYR A 24 -11.70 -8.37 4.37
N LYS A 25 -11.53 -9.43 3.57
CA LYS A 25 -12.09 -10.76 3.86
C LYS A 25 -11.28 -11.52 4.91
N ASP A 26 -9.96 -11.55 4.76
CA ASP A 26 -9.04 -12.22 5.68
C ASP A 26 -7.80 -11.34 5.94
N PRO A 27 -7.93 -10.36 6.86
CA PRO A 27 -6.83 -9.44 7.14
C PRO A 27 -5.63 -10.15 7.78
N HIS A 28 -5.82 -11.25 8.52
CA HIS A 28 -4.70 -12.01 9.10
C HIS A 28 -3.82 -12.65 8.02
N ARG A 29 -4.42 -13.13 6.92
CA ARG A 29 -3.65 -13.73 5.82
C ARG A 29 -3.04 -12.69 4.89
N PHE A 30 -3.74 -11.59 4.65
CA PHE A 30 -3.44 -10.68 3.55
C PHE A 30 -2.91 -9.31 3.99
N ALA A 31 -2.95 -8.92 5.27
CA ALA A 31 -2.47 -7.60 5.71
C ALA A 31 -1.03 -7.33 5.29
N TYR A 32 -0.09 -8.24 5.59
CA TYR A 32 1.30 -8.05 5.21
C TYR A 32 1.49 -7.95 3.69
N THR A 33 0.88 -8.86 2.93
CA THR A 33 0.94 -8.87 1.45
C THR A 33 0.37 -7.58 0.87
N PHE A 34 -0.79 -7.15 1.35
CA PHE A 34 -1.46 -5.94 0.89
C PHE A 34 -0.64 -4.69 1.23
N GLN A 35 -0.15 -4.54 2.46
CA GLN A 35 0.65 -3.39 2.87
C GLN A 35 1.99 -3.30 2.13
N ASN A 36 2.62 -4.43 1.78
CA ASN A 36 3.81 -4.43 0.92
C ASN A 36 3.49 -3.96 -0.50
N TYR A 37 2.38 -4.44 -1.07
CA TYR A 37 1.97 -4.06 -2.41
C TYR A 37 1.60 -2.57 -2.50
N VAL A 38 0.86 -2.05 -1.51
CA VAL A 38 0.55 -0.62 -1.36
C VAL A 38 1.83 0.21 -1.32
N PHE A 39 2.79 -0.18 -0.47
CA PHE A 39 4.07 0.53 -0.36
C PHE A 39 4.85 0.56 -1.68
N LEU A 40 5.03 -0.59 -2.32
CA LEU A 40 5.75 -0.68 -3.60
C LEU A 40 5.09 0.13 -4.70
N THR A 41 3.77 0.02 -4.84
CA THR A 41 3.03 0.78 -5.86
C THR A 41 3.13 2.28 -5.63
N ARG A 42 3.14 2.74 -4.36
CA ARG A 42 3.33 4.14 -4.01
C ARG A 42 4.75 4.64 -4.28
N VAL A 43 5.78 3.86 -3.98
CA VAL A 43 7.18 4.22 -4.31
C VAL A 43 7.35 4.37 -5.82
N VAL A 44 6.81 3.44 -6.61
CA VAL A 44 6.85 3.54 -8.08
C VAL A 44 6.11 4.78 -8.56
N GLN A 45 4.93 5.06 -8.02
CA GLN A 45 4.15 6.23 -8.40
C GLN A 45 4.84 7.55 -8.03
N GLU A 46 5.45 7.62 -6.85
CA GLU A 46 6.23 8.78 -6.43
C GLU A 46 7.40 8.98 -7.40
N ARG A 47 8.16 7.92 -7.69
CA ARG A 47 9.26 7.95 -8.67
C ARG A 47 8.79 8.44 -10.04
N ASP A 48 7.71 7.89 -10.56
CA ASP A 48 7.20 8.21 -11.90
C ASP A 48 6.67 9.65 -11.94
N SER A 49 6.20 10.19 -10.82
CA SER A 49 5.78 11.59 -10.72
C SER A 49 6.92 12.60 -10.86
N TYR A 50 8.19 12.19 -10.69
CA TYR A 50 9.36 13.08 -10.91
C TYR A 50 9.65 13.31 -12.39
N VAL A 51 9.12 12.47 -13.30
CA VAL A 51 9.39 12.57 -14.73
C VAL A 51 8.75 13.82 -15.35
N GLN A 52 7.63 14.29 -14.79
CA GLN A 52 6.98 15.50 -15.25
C GLN A 52 7.34 16.69 -14.35
N PRO A 53 8.11 17.69 -14.85
CA PRO A 53 8.44 18.86 -14.07
C PRO A 53 7.16 19.66 -13.77
N ALA A 54 6.79 19.71 -12.50
CA ALA A 54 5.68 20.50 -11.99
C ALA A 54 6.17 21.38 -10.83
N PRO A 55 5.71 22.64 -10.72
CA PRO A 55 6.13 23.55 -9.65
C PRO A 55 5.72 23.06 -8.25
N CYS A 56 4.68 22.23 -8.17
CA CYS A 56 4.22 21.58 -6.95
C CYS A 56 3.63 20.21 -7.28
N ARG A 57 3.89 19.22 -6.44
CA ARG A 57 3.29 17.88 -6.50
C ARG A 57 2.57 17.62 -5.19
N VAL A 58 1.30 17.28 -5.30
CA VAL A 58 0.47 16.84 -4.17
C VAL A 58 0.19 15.36 -4.39
N LEU A 59 0.61 14.53 -3.44
CA LEU A 59 0.34 13.10 -3.44
C LEU A 59 -0.78 12.82 -2.46
N GLU A 60 -1.73 11.97 -2.85
CA GLU A 60 -2.73 11.43 -1.95
C GLU A 60 -2.08 10.35 -1.08
N ARG A 61 -1.81 10.71 0.19
CA ARG A 61 -1.02 9.95 1.18
C ARG A 61 0.48 9.89 0.84
N SER A 62 1.23 9.14 1.66
CA SER A 62 2.68 8.99 1.56
C SER A 62 3.14 7.61 2.05
N VAL A 63 4.36 7.23 1.68
CA VAL A 63 5.01 6.01 2.19
C VAL A 63 5.13 6.01 3.71
N PHE A 64 5.19 7.21 4.32
CA PHE A 64 5.19 7.38 5.77
C PHE A 64 3.84 7.03 6.37
N SER A 65 2.73 7.44 5.74
CA SER A 65 1.40 7.06 6.24
C SER A 65 1.15 5.55 6.14
N ASP A 66 1.67 4.88 5.10
CA ASP A 66 1.54 3.42 4.97
C ASP A 66 2.20 2.71 6.17
N ARG A 67 3.46 3.05 6.48
CA ARG A 67 4.18 2.45 7.61
C ARG A 67 3.64 2.91 8.98
N MET A 68 3.53 4.22 9.19
CA MET A 68 3.31 4.79 10.52
C MET A 68 1.85 4.74 10.96
N VAL A 69 0.91 4.64 10.02
CA VAL A 69 -0.53 4.57 10.31
C VAL A 69 -1.04 3.16 10.03
N PHE A 70 -1.01 2.69 8.78
CA PHE A 70 -1.71 1.47 8.39
C PHE A 70 -1.03 0.19 8.88
N VAL A 71 0.29 0.07 8.72
CA VAL A 71 1.05 -1.10 9.21
C VAL A 71 1.04 -1.16 10.73
N ARG A 72 1.28 -0.03 11.42
CA ARG A 72 1.21 0.01 12.88
C ARG A 72 -0.19 -0.29 13.41
N ALA A 73 -1.24 0.19 12.74
CA ALA A 73 -2.62 -0.15 13.11
C ALA A 73 -2.90 -1.64 12.87
N GLY A 74 -2.45 -2.21 11.74
CA GLY A 74 -2.58 -3.64 11.44
C GLY A 74 -1.85 -4.52 12.45
N HIS A 75 -0.67 -4.10 12.91
CA HIS A 75 0.08 -4.77 13.97
C HIS A 75 -0.66 -4.68 15.32
N ALA A 76 -1.12 -3.49 15.70
CA ALA A 76 -1.89 -3.30 16.94
C ALA A 76 -3.22 -4.09 16.95
N ALA A 77 -3.83 -4.32 15.78
CA ALA A 77 -5.02 -5.12 15.59
C ALA A 77 -4.75 -6.65 15.52
N GLY A 78 -3.47 -7.07 15.51
CA GLY A 78 -3.08 -8.48 15.42
C GLY A 78 -3.14 -9.07 14.01
N TYR A 79 -3.28 -8.25 12.97
CA TYR A 79 -3.27 -8.69 11.56
C TYR A 79 -1.87 -8.84 10.99
N ILE A 80 -0.89 -8.15 11.59
CA ILE A 80 0.53 -8.21 11.22
C ILE A 80 1.28 -8.70 12.44
N THR A 81 2.10 -9.74 12.28
CA THR A 81 2.92 -10.32 13.34
C THR A 81 4.18 -9.47 13.62
N ASP A 82 4.83 -9.69 14.76
CA ASP A 82 6.10 -9.02 15.08
C ASP A 82 7.20 -9.30 14.06
N THR A 83 7.23 -10.51 13.50
CA THR A 83 8.17 -10.91 12.45
C THR A 83 7.89 -10.19 11.14
N GLU A 84 6.62 -10.06 10.76
CA GLU A 84 6.25 -9.30 9.55
C GLU A 84 6.54 -7.80 9.72
N LEU A 85 6.30 -7.24 10.90
CA LEU A 85 6.63 -5.85 11.20
C LEU A 85 8.15 -5.57 11.15
N SER A 86 8.98 -6.54 11.55
CA SER A 86 10.44 -6.36 11.54
C SER A 86 11.06 -6.44 10.15
N ILE A 87 10.40 -7.12 9.20
CA ILE A 87 10.82 -7.22 7.80
C ILE A 87 10.39 -5.98 6.99
N TYR A 88 9.25 -5.39 7.34
CA TYR A 88 8.69 -4.20 6.70
C TYR A 88 9.59 -2.96 6.86
#